data_AF-X1TAG7-F1
#
_entry.id   AF-X1TAG7-F1
#
_cell.length_a   1.000
_cell.length_b   1.000
_cell.length_c   1.000
_cell.angle_alpha   90.00
_cell.angle_beta   90.00
_cell.angle_gamma   90.00
#
_symmetry.space_group_name_H-M   'P 1'
#
loop_
_entity.id
_entity.type
_entity.pdbx_description
1 polymer ?
#
loop_
_entity_poly.entity_id
_entity_poly.type
_entity_poly.pdbx_seq_one_letter_code
_entity_poly.pdbx_strand_id
1 'polypeptide(L)'
;MLATLGLAALLRSSQRVYLQDGRYLVSVRWGQRYDLREFVQPDNPDVVESYSQIGPDVWGCLDFVCRNIDYTRDIGEHWKFPSETLASGQGDCEDSSILLVSLLNNFTSSYVVLGDYQGYGHAWCQFDGQILESTYTQARPVTDPGNYEPLVLFNNVEVHELY
;
A
#
# COMPACT_ATOMS: atom_id res chain seq x y z
N MET A 1 28.20 15.02 5.34
CA MET A 1 27.46 15.23 6.60
C MET A 1 26.20 16.01 6.28
N LEU A 2 25.06 15.31 6.15
CA LEU A 2 23.66 15.79 6.23
C LEU A 2 22.78 14.73 5.55
N ALA A 3 22.72 13.54 6.17
CA ALA A 3 21.76 12.48 5.83
C ALA A 3 21.10 11.95 7.12
N THR A 4 21.05 12.77 8.16
CA THR A 4 20.67 12.38 9.52
C THR A 4 19.38 13.07 10.00
N LEU A 5 18.80 13.98 9.22
CA LEU A 5 17.56 14.67 9.58
C LEU A 5 16.30 14.03 8.97
N GLY A 6 16.42 13.33 7.84
CA GLY A 6 15.29 12.64 7.20
C GLY A 6 14.77 11.43 7.99
N LEU A 7 15.62 10.79 8.79
CA LEU A 7 15.23 9.61 9.57
C LEU A 7 14.21 9.91 10.69
N ALA A 8 13.93 11.18 11.00
CA ALA A 8 13.13 11.56 12.17
C ALA A 8 11.62 11.62 11.93
N ALA A 9 11.15 11.83 10.69
CA ALA A 9 9.72 11.94 10.40
C ALA A 9 9.00 10.57 10.40
N LEU A 10 9.70 9.50 10.07
CA LEU A 10 9.21 8.12 10.23
C LEU A 10 9.13 7.64 11.70
N LEU A 11 9.59 8.43 12.68
CA LEU A 11 9.73 7.99 14.07
C LEU A 11 8.45 8.09 14.92
N ARG A 12 7.30 8.46 14.37
CA ARG A 12 6.03 8.48 15.12
C ARG A 12 5.19 7.19 15.01
N SER A 13 5.63 6.25 14.18
CA SER A 13 5.23 4.84 14.22
C SER A 13 6.51 3.99 14.16
N SER A 14 7.14 3.81 15.33
CA SER A 14 8.16 2.78 15.63
C SER A 14 9.06 2.29 14.47
N GLN A 15 10.26 2.88 14.32
CA GLN A 15 11.48 2.31 13.68
C GLN A 15 11.31 1.08 12.74
N ARG A 16 10.70 1.24 11.56
CA ARG A 16 10.49 0.09 10.66
C ARG A 16 11.14 0.14 9.29
N VAL A 17 11.48 1.31 8.73
CA VAL A 17 12.07 1.40 7.38
C VAL A 17 13.57 1.74 7.45
N TYR A 18 14.40 0.99 6.72
CA TYR A 18 15.85 1.17 6.65
C TYR A 18 16.29 1.30 5.19
N LEU A 19 16.94 2.41 4.82
CA LEU A 19 17.62 2.51 3.54
C LEU A 19 18.97 1.79 3.63
N GLN A 20 19.11 0.68 2.93
CA GLN A 20 20.36 -0.10 2.87
C GLN A 20 20.63 -0.52 1.43
N ASP A 21 21.79 -0.11 0.88
CA ASP A 21 22.22 -0.49 -0.48
C ASP A 21 21.19 -0.20 -1.58
N GLY A 22 20.45 0.92 -1.46
CA GLY A 22 19.39 1.30 -2.41
C GLY A 22 18.06 0.55 -2.22
N ARG A 23 17.92 -0.19 -1.12
CA ARG A 23 16.69 -0.88 -0.72
C ARG A 23 16.01 -0.21 0.45
N TYR A 24 14.68 -0.16 0.41
CA TYR A 24 13.84 0.38 1.49
C TYR A 24 13.29 -0.78 2.30
N LEU A 25 14.05 -1.22 3.30
CA LEU A 25 13.74 -2.43 4.06
C LEU A 25 12.74 -2.16 5.17
N VAL A 26 11.63 -2.88 5.19
CA VAL A 26 10.65 -2.89 6.27
C VAL A 26 10.78 -4.12 7.16
N SER A 27 10.74 -3.93 8.49
CA SER A 27 10.71 -5.02 9.45
C SER A 27 9.27 -5.43 9.74
N VAL A 28 8.80 -6.43 9.00
CA VAL A 28 7.42 -6.95 9.00
C VAL A 28 7.46 -8.47 9.07
N ARG A 29 6.31 -9.14 9.10
CA ARG A 29 6.21 -10.60 9.07
C ARG A 29 7.09 -11.26 10.14
N TRP A 30 6.84 -10.87 11.39
CA TRP A 30 7.58 -11.32 12.59
C TRP A 30 9.06 -10.92 12.59
N GLY A 31 9.37 -9.72 12.08
CA GLY A 31 10.68 -9.11 12.15
C GLY A 31 11.60 -9.41 10.96
N GLN A 32 11.10 -10.15 9.97
CA GLN A 32 11.76 -10.32 8.68
C GLN A 32 11.91 -8.97 7.96
N ARG A 33 12.95 -8.83 7.14
CA ARG A 33 13.23 -7.60 6.40
C ARG A 33 12.94 -7.80 4.92
N TYR A 34 12.02 -7.00 4.39
CA TYR A 34 11.62 -7.00 2.99
C TYR A 34 11.80 -5.61 2.38
N ASP A 35 12.23 -5.51 1.12
CA ASP A 35 12.12 -4.22 0.43
C ASP A 35 10.63 -3.92 0.17
N LEU A 36 10.20 -2.67 0.41
CA LEU A 36 8.83 -2.23 0.14
C LEU A 36 8.33 -2.66 -1.24
N ARG A 37 9.19 -2.56 -2.26
CA ARG A 37 8.86 -2.85 -3.66
C ARG A 37 8.53 -4.33 -3.89
N GLU A 38 8.97 -5.23 -3.01
CA GLU A 38 8.72 -6.69 -3.13
C GLU A 38 7.24 -7.05 -2.87
N PHE A 39 6.48 -6.18 -2.19
CA PHE A 39 5.07 -6.42 -1.87
C PHE A 39 4.13 -6.11 -3.03
N VAL A 40 4.46 -5.15 -3.88
CA VAL A 40 3.65 -4.81 -5.05
C VAL A 40 4.00 -5.78 -6.17
N GLN A 41 3.04 -6.61 -6.57
CA GLN A 41 3.29 -7.73 -7.49
C GLN A 41 2.26 -7.75 -8.63
N PRO A 42 2.37 -6.84 -9.61
CA PRO A 42 1.44 -6.80 -10.74
C PRO A 42 1.48 -8.08 -11.58
N ASP A 43 2.64 -8.74 -11.67
CA ASP A 43 2.85 -9.99 -12.41
C ASP A 43 2.50 -11.25 -11.61
N ASN A 44 1.99 -11.13 -10.37
CA ASN A 44 1.56 -12.29 -9.58
C ASN A 44 0.37 -12.98 -10.29
N PRO A 45 0.38 -14.32 -10.50
CA PRO A 45 -0.69 -15.01 -11.23
C PRO A 45 -2.11 -14.75 -10.67
N ASP A 46 -2.27 -14.69 -9.35
CA ASP A 46 -3.58 -14.45 -8.72
C ASP A 46 -4.06 -13.00 -8.94
N VAL A 47 -3.12 -12.05 -8.98
CA VAL A 47 -3.38 -10.65 -9.33
C VAL A 47 -3.75 -10.53 -10.80
N VAL A 48 -3.00 -11.17 -11.70
CA VAL A 48 -3.27 -11.17 -13.15
C VAL A 48 -4.63 -11.81 -13.43
N GLU A 49 -4.96 -12.93 -12.77
CA GLU A 49 -6.27 -13.58 -12.90
C GLU A 49 -7.40 -12.65 -12.46
N SER A 50 -7.28 -12.05 -11.28
CA SER A 50 -8.28 -11.10 -10.75
C SER A 50 -8.42 -9.88 -11.67
N TYR A 51 -7.30 -9.28 -12.09
CA TYR A 51 -7.27 -8.16 -13.03
C TYR A 51 -7.93 -8.50 -14.36
N SER A 52 -7.70 -9.70 -14.90
CA SER A 52 -8.27 -10.13 -16.19
C SER A 52 -9.81 -10.15 -16.20
N GLN A 53 -10.44 -10.31 -15.03
CA GLN A 53 -11.89 -10.29 -14.88
C GLN A 53 -12.45 -8.86 -14.80
N ILE A 54 -11.65 -7.90 -14.33
CA ILE A 54 -12.04 -6.50 -14.12
C ILE A 54 -11.71 -5.65 -15.36
N GLY A 55 -10.50 -5.79 -15.89
CA GLY A 55 -9.96 -4.97 -16.98
C GLY A 55 -9.36 -3.63 -16.51
N PRO A 56 -8.97 -2.76 -17.46
CA PRO A 56 -8.29 -1.49 -17.17
C PRO A 56 -9.25 -0.41 -16.66
N ASP A 57 -9.90 -0.68 -15.51
CA ASP A 57 -10.85 0.21 -14.84
C ASP A 57 -10.36 0.48 -13.41
N VAL A 58 -9.88 1.70 -13.18
CA VAL A 58 -9.36 2.12 -11.86
C VAL A 58 -10.43 1.98 -10.77
N TRP A 59 -11.65 2.40 -11.05
CA TRP A 59 -12.75 2.35 -10.06
C TRP A 59 -13.28 0.94 -9.90
N GLY A 60 -13.30 0.15 -10.99
CA GLY A 60 -13.61 -1.28 -10.94
C GLY A 60 -12.62 -2.06 -10.07
N CYS A 61 -11.31 -1.79 -10.20
CA CYS A 61 -10.28 -2.39 -9.34
C CYS A 61 -10.46 -1.98 -7.87
N LEU A 62 -10.71 -0.69 -7.61
CA LEU A 62 -11.00 -0.22 -6.24
C LEU A 62 -12.24 -0.91 -5.66
N ASP A 63 -13.33 -0.97 -6.42
CA ASP A 63 -14.60 -1.55 -5.94
C ASP A 63 -14.46 -3.04 -5.68
N PHE A 64 -13.69 -3.75 -6.52
CA PHE A 64 -13.34 -5.14 -6.29
C PHE A 64 -12.65 -5.32 -4.93
N VAL A 65 -11.61 -4.53 -4.62
CA VAL A 65 -10.90 -4.65 -3.34
C VAL A 65 -11.83 -4.32 -2.18
N CYS A 66 -12.54 -3.18 -2.23
CA CYS A 66 -13.48 -2.76 -1.18
C CYS A 66 -14.57 -3.79 -0.86
N ARG A 67 -15.00 -4.58 -1.85
CA ARG A 67 -16.09 -5.56 -1.71
C ARG A 67 -15.64 -6.95 -1.33
N ASN A 68 -14.39 -7.31 -1.64
CA ASN A 68 -13.90 -8.68 -1.49
C ASN A 68 -12.88 -8.84 -0.36
N ILE A 69 -12.36 -7.74 0.19
CA ILE A 69 -11.39 -7.78 1.29
C ILE A 69 -12.04 -7.20 2.56
N ASP A 70 -12.29 -8.06 3.53
CA ASP A 70 -12.77 -7.67 4.86
C ASP A 70 -11.63 -7.05 5.68
N TYR A 71 -11.87 -5.84 6.19
CA TYR A 71 -10.88 -5.14 7.01
C TYR A 71 -10.65 -5.87 8.34
N THR A 72 -9.46 -6.45 8.50
CA THR A 72 -9.06 -7.17 9.71
C THR A 72 -7.66 -6.72 10.10
N ARG A 73 -7.52 -6.15 11.30
CA ARG A 73 -6.21 -5.76 11.84
C ARG A 73 -5.34 -6.98 12.10
N ASP A 74 -4.07 -6.86 11.80
CA ASP A 74 -3.08 -7.89 12.10
C ASP A 74 -2.82 -8.09 13.61
N ILE A 75 -2.39 -9.32 13.95
CA ILE A 75 -1.72 -9.62 15.22
C ILE A 75 -0.21 -9.44 15.01
N GLY A 76 0.29 -8.27 15.41
CA GLY A 76 1.64 -7.82 15.03
C GLY A 76 1.58 -7.05 13.71
N GLU A 77 2.70 -6.95 12.99
CA GLU A 77 2.75 -6.29 11.68
C GLU A 77 3.19 -7.30 10.65
N HIS A 78 2.21 -7.82 9.92
CA HIS A 78 2.36 -8.93 9.00
C HIS A 78 1.79 -8.54 7.64
N TRP A 79 2.51 -7.67 6.95
CA TRP A 79 2.14 -7.29 5.59
C TRP A 79 2.02 -8.52 4.71
N LYS A 80 0.86 -8.67 4.08
CA LYS A 80 0.54 -9.77 3.19
C LYS A 80 0.98 -9.46 1.76
N PHE A 81 1.33 -10.51 1.04
CA PHE A 81 1.42 -10.44 -0.40
C PHE A 81 0.01 -10.44 -1.02
N PRO A 82 -0.16 -9.90 -2.24
CA PRO A 82 -1.47 -9.85 -2.90
C PRO A 82 -2.20 -11.20 -2.96
N SER A 83 -1.48 -12.31 -3.21
CA SER A 83 -2.06 -13.66 -3.22
C SER A 83 -2.56 -14.11 -1.85
N GLU A 84 -1.91 -13.71 -0.76
CA GLU A 84 -2.34 -14.01 0.60
C GLU A 84 -3.59 -13.20 0.99
N THR A 85 -3.65 -11.93 0.57
CA THR A 85 -4.83 -11.06 0.73
C THR A 85 -6.02 -11.62 -0.04
N LEU A 86 -5.83 -11.99 -1.32
CA LEU A 86 -6.87 -12.60 -2.16
C LEU A 86 -7.34 -13.95 -1.60
N ALA A 87 -6.42 -14.83 -1.19
CA ALA A 87 -6.77 -16.15 -0.70
C ALA A 87 -7.53 -16.12 0.64
N SER A 88 -7.22 -15.16 1.51
CA SER A 88 -7.88 -15.03 2.82
C SER A 88 -9.13 -14.17 2.81
N GLY A 89 -9.32 -13.34 1.77
CA GLY A 89 -10.37 -12.32 1.69
C GLY A 89 -10.27 -11.28 2.80
N GLN A 90 -9.09 -11.11 3.40
CA GLN A 90 -8.90 -10.28 4.59
C GLN A 90 -7.57 -9.53 4.53
N GLY A 91 -7.53 -8.34 5.10
CA GLY A 91 -6.33 -7.53 5.26
C GLY A 91 -6.65 -6.20 5.92
N ASP A 92 -5.64 -5.45 6.34
CA ASP A 92 -5.80 -4.09 6.84
C ASP A 92 -5.44 -3.04 5.77
N CYS A 93 -4.97 -1.86 6.20
CA CYS A 93 -4.79 -0.73 5.30
C CYS A 93 -3.68 -0.98 4.27
N GLU A 94 -2.55 -1.54 4.69
CA GLU A 94 -1.44 -1.82 3.78
C GLU A 94 -1.78 -2.99 2.85
N ASP A 95 -2.40 -4.05 3.37
CA ASP A 95 -2.69 -5.26 2.60
C ASP A 95 -3.64 -4.97 1.43
N SER A 96 -4.70 -4.21 1.73
CA SER A 96 -5.67 -3.79 0.73
C SER A 96 -5.08 -2.81 -0.28
N SER A 97 -4.22 -1.88 0.18
CA SER A 97 -3.53 -0.92 -0.70
C SER A 97 -2.51 -1.62 -1.62
N ILE A 98 -1.75 -2.57 -1.09
CA ILE A 98 -0.78 -3.40 -1.83
C ILE A 98 -1.48 -4.21 -2.91
N LEU A 99 -2.61 -4.84 -2.59
CA LEU A 99 -3.41 -5.57 -3.57
C LEU A 99 -3.95 -4.62 -4.66
N LEU A 100 -4.54 -3.48 -4.27
CA LEU A 100 -5.10 -2.52 -5.22
C LEU A 100 -4.03 -2.00 -6.18
N VAL A 101 -2.86 -1.59 -5.66
CA VAL A 101 -1.75 -1.09 -6.49
C VAL A 101 -1.19 -2.18 -7.39
N SER A 102 -1.15 -3.43 -6.93
CA SER A 102 -0.76 -4.57 -7.78
C SER A 102 -1.73 -4.78 -8.94
N LEU A 103 -3.04 -4.62 -8.72
CA LEU A 103 -4.04 -4.67 -9.79
C LEU A 103 -3.87 -3.49 -10.77
N LEU A 104 -3.78 -2.26 -10.27
CA LEU A 104 -3.68 -1.05 -11.11
C LEU A 104 -2.39 -1.02 -11.94
N ASN A 105 -1.28 -1.51 -11.38
CA ASN A 105 0.01 -1.56 -12.07
C ASN A 105 0.08 -2.55 -13.24
N ASN A 106 -1.00 -3.30 -13.51
CA ASN A 106 -1.15 -4.02 -14.77
C ASN A 106 -1.43 -3.12 -15.98
N PHE A 107 -1.90 -1.87 -15.78
CA PHE A 107 -2.25 -0.98 -16.89
C PHE A 107 -1.97 0.51 -16.67
N THR A 108 -1.65 0.93 -15.44
CA THR A 108 -1.34 2.33 -15.13
C THR A 108 -0.33 2.43 -13.98
N SER A 109 0.33 3.58 -13.81
CA SER A 109 1.26 3.76 -12.68
C SER A 109 0.52 4.27 -11.46
N SER A 110 0.46 3.45 -10.41
CA SER A 110 -0.11 3.77 -9.10
C SER A 110 0.88 3.43 -7.98
N TYR A 111 0.60 3.93 -6.78
CA TYR A 111 1.49 3.82 -5.64
C TYR A 111 0.73 3.42 -4.38
N VAL A 112 1.35 2.57 -3.56
CA VAL A 112 0.99 2.44 -2.14
C VAL A 112 1.57 3.65 -1.44
N VAL A 113 0.76 4.30 -0.62
CA VAL A 113 1.17 5.44 0.19
C VAL A 113 1.15 5.02 1.64
N LEU A 114 2.24 5.30 2.36
CA LEU A 114 2.30 5.23 3.80
C LEU A 114 2.31 6.65 4.34
N GLY A 115 1.47 6.92 5.33
CA GLY A 115 1.38 8.25 5.89
C GLY A 115 0.54 8.31 7.15
N ASP A 116 0.07 9.51 7.45
CA ASP A 116 -0.82 9.79 8.55
C ASP A 116 -2.23 10.08 8.03
N TYR A 117 -3.24 9.54 8.71
CA TYR A 117 -4.64 9.90 8.55
C TYR A 117 -5.20 10.27 9.92
N GLN A 118 -5.52 11.56 10.10
CA GLN A 118 -6.08 12.12 11.35
C GLN A 118 -5.26 11.80 12.63
N GLY A 119 -3.94 11.76 12.54
CA GLY A 119 -3.03 11.47 13.64
C GLY A 119 -2.73 9.98 13.85
N TYR A 120 -3.17 9.11 12.95
CA TYR A 120 -2.93 7.67 12.98
C TYR A 120 -2.18 7.22 11.73
N GLY A 121 -1.21 6.32 11.89
CA GLY A 121 -0.57 5.67 10.75
C GLY A 121 -1.60 4.95 9.87
N HIS A 122 -1.53 5.19 8.57
CA HIS A 122 -2.46 4.64 7.59
C HIS A 122 -1.75 4.35 6.27
N ALA A 123 -2.34 3.47 5.47
CA ALA A 123 -1.91 3.18 4.12
C ALA A 123 -3.10 3.26 3.14
N TRP A 124 -2.84 3.83 1.97
CA TRP A 124 -3.83 3.98 0.90
C TRP A 124 -3.18 3.84 -0.47
N CYS A 125 -3.99 3.81 -1.53
CA CYS A 125 -3.50 3.86 -2.89
C CYS A 125 -3.57 5.30 -3.43
N GLN A 126 -2.58 5.71 -4.23
CA GLN A 126 -2.62 6.96 -4.99
C GLN A 126 -2.41 6.70 -6.48
N PHE A 127 -3.27 7.32 -7.29
CA PHE A 127 -3.21 7.30 -8.75
C PHE A 127 -3.50 8.70 -9.29
N ASP A 128 -2.62 9.25 -10.13
CA ASP A 128 -2.75 10.59 -10.73
C ASP A 128 -3.09 11.72 -9.72
N GLY A 129 -2.46 11.66 -8.53
CA GLY A 129 -2.72 12.60 -7.43
C GLY A 129 -4.04 12.38 -6.68
N GLN A 130 -4.87 11.44 -7.11
CA GLN A 130 -6.10 11.05 -6.43
C GLN A 130 -5.84 9.96 -5.37
N ILE A 131 -6.45 10.13 -4.20
CA ILE A 131 -6.49 9.13 -3.14
C ILE A 131 -7.60 8.10 -3.45
N LEU A 132 -7.22 6.83 -3.42
CA LEU A 132 -8.11 5.68 -3.52
C LEU A 132 -8.07 4.92 -2.19
N GLU A 133 -9.19 4.98 -1.46
CA GLU A 133 -9.32 4.40 -0.12
C GLU A 133 -9.94 3.00 -0.20
N SER A 134 -9.08 1.97 -0.13
CA SER A 134 -9.46 0.56 -0.24
C SER A 134 -10.08 -0.02 1.03
N THR A 135 -10.06 0.71 2.16
CA THR A 135 -10.67 0.25 3.43
C THR A 135 -12.16 0.60 3.56
N TYR A 136 -12.74 1.26 2.54
CA TYR A 136 -14.18 1.42 2.44
C TYR A 136 -14.89 0.13 2.03
N THR A 137 -16.21 0.08 2.18
CA THR A 137 -17.04 -1.07 1.80
C THR A 137 -17.48 -1.08 0.34
N GLN A 138 -17.18 0.00 -0.40
CA GLN A 138 -17.38 0.11 -1.85
C GLN A 138 -16.51 1.26 -2.39
N ALA A 139 -16.24 1.25 -3.69
CA ALA A 139 -15.54 2.35 -4.33
C ALA A 139 -16.31 3.66 -4.22
N ARG A 140 -15.62 4.72 -3.80
CA ARG A 140 -16.14 6.10 -3.80
C ARG A 140 -14.99 7.09 -3.65
N PRO A 141 -15.18 8.36 -4.07
CA PRO A 141 -14.23 9.41 -3.78
C PRO A 141 -14.05 9.63 -2.28
N VAL A 142 -12.81 9.89 -1.87
CA VAL A 142 -12.50 10.44 -0.54
C VAL A 142 -13.02 11.88 -0.47
N THR A 143 -13.79 12.17 0.58
CA THR A 143 -14.49 13.46 0.75
C THR A 143 -13.66 14.52 1.48
N ASP A 144 -12.63 14.09 2.19
CA ASP A 144 -11.81 14.87 3.11
C ASP A 144 -10.31 14.60 2.88
N PRO A 145 -9.80 14.78 1.64
CA PRO A 145 -8.42 14.43 1.28
C PRO A 145 -7.38 15.22 2.09
N GLY A 146 -7.74 16.37 2.66
CA GLY A 146 -6.84 17.16 3.51
C GLY A 146 -6.50 16.49 4.86
N ASN A 147 -7.16 15.38 5.21
CA ASN A 147 -6.85 14.59 6.40
C ASN A 147 -5.78 13.52 6.14
N TYR A 148 -5.35 13.34 4.89
CA TYR A 148 -4.33 12.37 4.49
C TYR A 148 -3.00 13.08 4.26
N GLU A 149 -1.99 12.75 5.06
CA GLU A 149 -0.66 13.33 5.00
C GLU A 149 0.34 12.27 4.54
N PRO A 150 0.70 12.24 3.23
CA PRO A 150 1.59 11.21 2.70
C PRO A 150 3.03 11.42 3.16
N LEU A 151 3.72 10.34 3.54
CA LEU A 151 5.14 10.37 3.92
C LEU A 151 6.03 9.65 2.90
N VAL A 152 5.56 8.50 2.42
CA VAL A 152 6.27 7.66 1.45
C VAL A 152 5.28 7.12 0.43
N LEU A 153 5.67 7.12 -0.85
CA LEU A 153 4.93 6.45 -1.93
C LEU A 153 5.85 5.40 -2.53
N PHE A 154 5.33 4.21 -2.81
CA PHE A 154 6.10 3.18 -3.48
C PHE A 154 5.25 2.32 -4.40
N ASN A 155 5.90 1.74 -5.39
CA ASN A 155 5.34 0.66 -6.21
C ASN A 155 6.39 -0.44 -6.40
N ASN A 156 6.23 -1.32 -7.38
CA ASN A 156 7.19 -2.40 -7.64
C ASN A 156 8.51 -1.94 -8.27
N VAL A 157 8.66 -0.65 -8.58
CA VAL A 157 9.82 -0.09 -9.30
C VAL A 157 10.55 0.94 -8.45
N GLU A 158 9.81 1.88 -7.86
CA GLU A 158 10.36 3.07 -7.24
C GLU A 158 9.74 3.38 -5.88
N VAL A 159 10.45 4.22 -5.13
CA VAL A 159 10.06 4.73 -3.81
C VAL A 159 10.34 6.24 -3.80
N HIS A 160 9.36 7.02 -3.39
CA HIS A 160 9.42 8.47 -3.23
C HIS A 160 9.22 8.83 -1.76
N GLU A 161 10.17 9.56 -1.19
CA GLU A 161 10.08 10.13 0.16
C GLU A 161 9.59 11.58 0.05
N LEU A 162 8.62 11.98 0.87
CA LEU A 162 7.98 13.31 0.79
C LEU A 162 8.31 14.24 1.96
N TYR A 163 9.30 13.91 2.78
CA TYR A 163 9.63 14.62 4.03
C TYR A 163 10.95 15.40 3.96
#